data_AF-F0QS62-F1
#
_entry.id   AF-F0QS62-F1
#
_cell.length_a   1.000
_cell.length_b   1.000
_cell.length_c   1.000
_cell.angle_alpha   90.00
_cell.angle_beta   90.00
_cell.angle_gamma   90.00
#
_symmetry.space_group_name_H-M   'P 1'
#
loop_
_entity.id
_entity.type
_entity.pdbx_description
1 polymer ?
#
loop_
_entity_poly.entity_id
_entity_poly.type
_entity_poly.pdbx_seq_one_letter_code
_entity_poly.pdbx_strand_id
1 'polypeptide(L)'
;MSTKNKWELTTLDKLGKISSGKPYDRKYEFNPKLHEKSIPFVGVKEVGQSRLHILESDRHCFLNNLSKKGNKLFSKNTVCISIYGSYPGESALLKSDAFLSTSVFAFSHYENISNPKFIKYCLDSQRKTFSSISATTTIRKALPTYQLFSIKFPCPPQGEQERIGDTLSAYDELIENNERQIEVLQGVRTAIFKEWFINLRFPNYLTYEAERERERERVVYLILDNIKKLKRLQQSLKEKNLQNLL
;
A
#
# COMPACT_ATOMS: atom_id res chain seq x y z
N MET A 1 36.21 31.11 -3.77
CA MET A 1 35.13 31.12 -4.78
C MET A 1 35.20 29.82 -5.56
N SER A 2 34.39 28.81 -5.21
CA SER A 2 34.39 27.52 -5.91
C SER A 2 33.69 27.69 -7.26
N THR A 3 34.42 27.51 -8.35
CA THR A 3 33.86 27.45 -9.70
C THR A 3 32.79 26.36 -9.75
N LYS A 4 31.51 26.76 -9.90
CA LYS A 4 30.43 25.82 -10.19
C LYS A 4 30.72 25.21 -11.55
N ASN A 5 31.34 24.03 -11.58
CA ASN A 5 31.39 23.20 -12.78
C ASN A 5 29.93 22.97 -13.19
N LYS A 6 29.54 23.52 -14.35
CA LYS A 6 28.24 23.21 -14.95
C LYS A 6 28.26 21.73 -15.33
N TRP A 7 27.33 20.95 -14.80
CA TRP A 7 27.16 19.56 -15.20
C TRP A 7 26.84 19.49 -16.70
N GLU A 8 27.46 18.54 -17.38
CA GLU A 8 27.15 18.27 -18.79
C GLU A 8 25.73 17.71 -18.90
N LEU A 9 25.02 18.14 -19.93
CA LEU A 9 23.70 17.62 -20.25
C LEU A 9 23.84 16.42 -21.18
N THR A 10 23.25 15.29 -20.79
CA THR A 10 23.28 14.03 -21.53
C THR A 10 21.88 13.46 -21.71
N THR A 11 21.75 12.41 -22.50
CA THR A 11 20.48 11.73 -22.80
C THR A 11 20.45 10.34 -22.20
N LEU A 12 19.25 9.79 -22.01
CA LEU A 12 19.05 8.55 -21.26
C LEU A 12 19.76 7.33 -21.89
N ASP A 13 19.91 7.30 -23.21
CA ASP A 13 20.62 6.25 -23.97
C ASP A 13 22.11 6.15 -23.63
N LYS A 14 22.72 7.26 -23.19
CA LYS A 14 24.12 7.29 -22.74
C LYS A 14 24.28 6.83 -21.29
N LEU A 15 23.20 6.84 -20.51
CA LEU A 15 23.21 6.53 -19.08
C LEU A 15 22.87 5.07 -18.78
N GLY A 16 22.19 4.38 -19.71
CA GLY A 16 21.79 3.00 -19.52
C GLY A 16 21.03 2.41 -20.69
N LYS A 17 20.43 1.23 -20.47
CA LYS A 17 19.63 0.50 -21.46
C LYS A 17 18.18 0.44 -21.02
N ILE A 18 17.28 0.69 -21.97
CA ILE A 18 15.85 0.46 -21.78
C ILE A 18 15.49 -0.93 -22.32
N SER A 19 14.66 -1.64 -21.56
CA SER A 19 13.98 -2.85 -22.03
C SER A 19 12.53 -2.86 -21.57
N SER A 20 11.64 -3.42 -22.40
CA SER A 20 10.22 -3.55 -22.07
C SER A 20 9.94 -4.89 -21.39
N GLY A 21 8.89 -4.92 -20.57
CA GLY A 21 8.31 -6.15 -20.06
C GLY A 21 7.54 -6.95 -21.10
N LYS A 22 6.79 -7.94 -20.64
CA LYS A 22 5.93 -8.81 -21.47
C LYS A 22 4.49 -8.78 -20.96
N PRO A 23 3.50 -9.14 -21.79
CA PRO A 23 2.11 -9.09 -21.37
C PRO A 23 1.87 -10.05 -20.21
N TYR A 24 1.01 -9.63 -19.29
CA TYR A 24 0.57 -10.50 -18.20
C TYR A 24 -0.38 -11.56 -18.74
N ASP A 25 -0.18 -12.79 -18.33
CA ASP A 25 -0.98 -13.93 -18.77
C ASP A 25 -1.63 -14.58 -17.55
N ARG A 26 -2.95 -14.40 -17.42
CA ARG A 26 -3.73 -14.78 -16.23
C ARG A 26 -3.63 -16.26 -15.88
N LYS A 27 -3.28 -17.13 -16.84
CA LYS A 27 -3.08 -18.56 -16.52
C LYS A 27 -1.91 -18.83 -15.57
N TYR A 28 -1.03 -17.85 -15.38
CA TYR A 28 0.09 -17.92 -14.44
C TYR A 28 -0.11 -17.03 -13.21
N GLU A 29 -1.28 -16.40 -13.10
CA GLU A 29 -1.70 -15.65 -11.93
C GLU A 29 -1.89 -16.63 -10.77
N PHE A 30 -1.41 -16.22 -9.60
CA PHE A 30 -1.64 -16.97 -8.38
C PHE A 30 -1.93 -16.01 -7.24
N ASN A 31 -2.71 -16.48 -6.26
CA ASN A 31 -2.97 -15.69 -5.07
C ASN A 31 -1.68 -15.63 -4.21
N PRO A 32 -1.08 -14.45 -3.99
CA PRO A 32 0.19 -14.33 -3.26
C PRO A 32 0.10 -14.83 -1.82
N LYS A 33 -1.10 -14.89 -1.23
CA LYS A 33 -1.33 -15.49 0.10
C LYS A 33 -1.04 -17.00 0.16
N LEU A 34 -0.82 -17.66 -0.97
CA LEU A 34 -0.65 -19.10 -1.06
C LEU A 34 0.81 -19.56 -1.16
N HIS A 35 1.77 -18.71 -1.58
CA HIS A 35 3.15 -19.18 -1.80
C HIS A 35 4.25 -18.10 -1.66
N GLU A 36 5.22 -18.35 -0.77
CA GLU A 36 6.41 -17.50 -0.51
C GLU A 36 7.37 -17.34 -1.70
N LYS A 37 7.33 -18.25 -2.69
CA LYS A 37 8.28 -18.24 -3.84
C LYS A 37 7.78 -17.47 -5.08
N SER A 38 6.72 -16.68 -4.93
CA SER A 38 6.17 -15.93 -6.06
C SER A 38 6.96 -14.64 -6.32
N ILE A 39 7.10 -14.26 -7.60
CA ILE A 39 7.79 -13.06 -8.05
C ILE A 39 6.74 -12.02 -8.44
N PRO A 40 6.87 -10.76 -7.98
CA PRO A 40 5.92 -9.70 -8.31
C PRO A 40 5.89 -9.41 -9.81
N PHE A 41 4.71 -9.07 -10.30
CA PHE A 41 4.48 -8.63 -11.68
C PHE A 41 4.03 -7.17 -11.69
N VAL A 42 4.96 -6.28 -12.02
CA VAL A 42 4.77 -4.84 -11.93
C VAL A 42 4.16 -4.29 -13.22
N GLY A 43 3.06 -3.57 -13.07
CA GLY A 43 2.44 -2.77 -14.11
C GLY A 43 2.47 -1.28 -13.82
N VAL A 44 1.69 -0.55 -14.62
CA VAL A 44 1.61 0.91 -14.57
C VAL A 44 1.02 1.40 -13.25
N LYS A 45 0.08 0.64 -12.66
CA LYS A 45 -0.54 0.99 -11.37
C LYS A 45 0.51 0.98 -10.26
N GLU A 46 1.28 -0.10 -10.16
CA GLU A 46 2.29 -0.28 -9.13
C GLU A 46 3.39 0.79 -9.24
N VAL A 47 3.85 1.10 -10.47
CA VAL A 47 4.80 2.20 -10.70
C VAL A 47 4.22 3.54 -10.29
N GLY A 48 3.02 3.89 -10.78
CA GLY A 48 2.43 5.21 -10.57
C GLY A 48 1.92 5.50 -9.16
N GLN A 49 1.72 4.47 -8.35
CA GLN A 49 1.36 4.61 -6.93
C GLN A 49 2.58 4.57 -6.00
N SER A 50 3.75 4.24 -6.52
CA SER A 50 4.98 4.18 -5.75
C SER A 50 5.67 5.52 -5.69
N ARG A 51 6.20 5.88 -4.52
CA ARG A 51 6.94 7.13 -4.32
C ARG A 51 8.39 6.98 -4.73
N LEU A 52 9.12 6.07 -4.10
CA LEU A 52 10.49 5.73 -4.45
C LEU A 52 10.60 4.26 -4.84
N HIS A 53 10.11 3.36 -4.00
CA HIS A 53 10.17 1.93 -4.22
C HIS A 53 8.81 1.34 -4.55
N ILE A 54 8.79 0.37 -5.47
CA ILE A 54 7.65 -0.51 -5.67
C ILE A 54 7.65 -1.55 -4.56
N LEU A 55 6.75 -1.36 -3.61
CA LEU A 55 6.68 -2.14 -2.37
C LEU A 55 5.83 -3.39 -2.51
N GLU A 56 4.70 -3.25 -3.20
CA GLU A 56 3.69 -4.29 -3.32
C GLU A 56 3.19 -4.36 -4.76
N SER A 57 2.71 -5.55 -5.13
CA SER A 57 2.01 -5.77 -6.38
C SER A 57 0.83 -6.70 -6.14
N ASP A 58 -0.31 -6.41 -6.75
CA ASP A 58 -1.48 -7.30 -6.65
C ASP A 58 -1.27 -8.61 -7.42
N ARG A 59 -0.29 -8.65 -8.34
CA ARG A 59 -0.07 -9.74 -9.29
C ARG A 59 1.29 -10.37 -9.08
N HIS A 60 1.31 -11.69 -9.03
CA HIS A 60 2.52 -12.48 -8.83
C HIS A 60 2.56 -13.69 -9.77
N CYS A 61 3.77 -14.12 -10.12
CA CYS A 61 4.03 -15.26 -11.00
C CYS A 61 5.25 -16.06 -10.53
N PHE A 62 5.36 -17.32 -10.92
CA PHE A 62 6.58 -18.11 -10.65
C PHE A 62 7.64 -17.95 -11.75
N LEU A 63 8.91 -17.97 -11.34
CA LEU A 63 10.07 -17.89 -12.24
C LEU A 63 10.02 -18.96 -13.32
N ASN A 64 9.82 -20.22 -12.93
CA ASN A 64 9.81 -21.38 -13.84
C ASN A 64 8.76 -21.28 -14.97
N ASN A 65 7.61 -20.67 -14.72
CA ASN A 65 6.53 -20.51 -15.69
C ASN A 65 6.85 -19.42 -16.71
N LEU A 66 7.47 -18.33 -16.28
CA LEU A 66 7.73 -17.16 -17.11
C LEU A 66 9.09 -17.19 -17.81
N SER A 67 10.12 -17.79 -17.21
CA SER A 67 11.42 -18.02 -17.87
C SER A 67 11.27 -18.81 -19.17
N LYS A 68 10.37 -19.82 -19.20
CA LYS A 68 10.08 -20.62 -20.40
C LYS A 68 9.44 -19.83 -21.55
N LYS A 69 8.81 -18.68 -21.27
CA LYS A 69 8.21 -17.78 -22.27
C LYS A 69 9.14 -16.62 -22.66
N GLY A 70 10.38 -16.63 -22.15
CA GLY A 70 11.36 -15.58 -22.36
C GLY A 70 10.95 -14.24 -21.74
N ASN A 71 10.18 -14.26 -20.64
CA ASN A 71 10.01 -13.06 -19.83
C ASN A 71 11.34 -12.76 -19.15
N LYS A 72 11.79 -11.51 -19.26
CA LYS A 72 13.00 -11.05 -18.59
C LYS A 72 12.68 -10.76 -17.14
N LEU A 73 13.46 -11.35 -16.23
CA LEU A 73 13.46 -10.96 -14.82
C LEU A 73 14.33 -9.71 -14.67
N PHE A 74 13.82 -8.72 -13.95
CA PHE A 74 14.52 -7.47 -13.67
C PHE A 74 14.94 -7.45 -12.21
N SER A 75 16.19 -7.09 -11.96
CA SER A 75 16.75 -7.09 -10.62
C SER A 75 16.26 -5.90 -9.80
N LYS A 76 16.34 -6.04 -8.48
CA LYS A 76 16.25 -4.94 -7.52
C LYS A 76 17.03 -3.69 -7.99
N ASN A 77 16.53 -2.51 -7.65
CA ASN A 77 17.05 -1.19 -8.03
C ASN A 77 16.95 -0.83 -9.52
N THR A 78 16.33 -1.67 -10.36
CA THR A 78 15.98 -1.26 -11.72
C THR A 78 14.96 -0.12 -11.66
N VAL A 79 15.21 0.96 -12.43
CA VAL A 79 14.27 2.08 -12.54
C VAL A 79 13.15 1.68 -13.51
N CYS A 80 11.92 1.64 -13.01
CA CYS A 80 10.73 1.39 -13.80
C CYS A 80 10.11 2.70 -14.23
N ILE A 81 9.70 2.81 -15.49
CA ILE A 81 9.08 4.00 -16.07
C ILE A 81 7.78 3.59 -16.75
N SER A 82 6.66 4.16 -16.34
CA SER A 82 5.37 3.90 -16.98
C SER A 82 5.23 4.69 -18.28
N ILE A 83 4.85 3.99 -19.35
CA ILE A 83 4.83 4.56 -20.71
C ILE A 83 3.42 4.92 -21.12
N TYR A 84 2.46 4.04 -20.80
CA TYR A 84 1.08 4.13 -21.23
C TYR A 84 0.13 4.04 -20.04
N GLY A 85 -1.08 4.57 -20.18
CA GLY A 85 -2.16 4.36 -19.21
C GLY A 85 -2.37 5.55 -18.29
N SER A 86 -2.71 5.30 -17.02
CA SER A 86 -3.12 6.36 -16.08
C SER A 86 -1.96 7.20 -15.55
N TYR A 87 -0.73 6.69 -15.63
CA TYR A 87 0.46 7.26 -14.97
C TYR A 87 1.66 7.44 -15.93
N PRO A 88 1.50 7.99 -17.14
CA PRO A 88 2.62 8.11 -18.09
C PRO A 88 3.73 9.01 -17.53
N GLY A 89 4.98 8.55 -17.59
CA GLY A 89 6.16 9.26 -17.12
C GLY A 89 6.43 9.15 -15.62
N GLU A 90 5.58 8.48 -14.85
CA GLU A 90 5.91 8.15 -13.46
C GLU A 90 7.05 7.12 -13.41
N SER A 91 7.86 7.19 -12.35
CA SER A 91 9.00 6.30 -12.19
C SER A 91 9.20 5.84 -10.74
N ALA A 92 9.66 4.61 -10.58
CA ALA A 92 9.95 4.02 -9.27
C ALA A 92 11.00 2.89 -9.37
N LEU A 93 11.68 2.60 -8.27
CA LEU A 93 12.69 1.56 -8.17
C LEU A 93 12.08 0.22 -7.74
N LEU A 94 12.54 -0.87 -8.35
CA LEU A 94 12.21 -2.21 -7.85
C LEU A 94 12.81 -2.44 -6.46
N LYS A 95 11.97 -2.79 -5.47
CA LYS A 95 12.45 -3.18 -4.13
C LYS A 95 13.02 -4.61 -4.09
N SER A 96 12.49 -5.47 -4.95
CA SER A 96 12.89 -6.86 -5.16
C SER A 96 12.86 -7.18 -6.65
N ASP A 97 13.43 -8.33 -7.04
CA ASP A 97 13.36 -8.79 -8.42
C ASP A 97 11.89 -8.93 -8.88
N ALA A 98 11.61 -8.55 -10.12
CA ALA A 98 10.25 -8.50 -10.64
C ALA A 98 10.17 -8.78 -12.14
N PHE A 99 8.99 -9.21 -12.58
CA PHE A 99 8.59 -9.16 -13.98
C PHE A 99 7.84 -7.87 -14.26
N LEU A 100 7.97 -7.34 -15.48
CA LEU A 100 7.30 -6.11 -15.88
C LEU A 100 6.25 -6.37 -16.96
N SER A 101 5.21 -5.54 -16.97
CA SER A 101 4.26 -5.44 -18.07
C SER A 101 4.86 -4.74 -19.30
N THR A 102 4.25 -4.91 -20.48
CA THR A 102 4.65 -4.20 -21.71
C THR A 102 4.55 -2.68 -21.62
N SER A 103 3.75 -2.16 -20.69
CA SER A 103 3.52 -0.72 -20.52
C SER A 103 4.51 -0.07 -19.56
N VAL A 104 5.49 -0.83 -19.07
CA VAL A 104 6.55 -0.36 -18.17
C VAL A 104 7.90 -0.65 -18.82
N PHE A 105 8.74 0.38 -18.88
CA PHE A 105 10.14 0.24 -19.26
C PHE A 105 10.99 0.01 -18.00
N ALA A 106 11.87 -0.98 -18.08
CA ALA A 106 13.02 -1.09 -17.20
C ALA A 106 14.18 -0.30 -17.78
N PHE A 107 14.65 0.68 -17.05
CA PHE A 107 15.93 1.33 -17.27
C PHE A 107 16.98 0.66 -16.38
N SER A 108 17.87 -0.10 -17.03
CA SER A 108 19.07 -0.68 -16.42
C SER A 108 20.22 0.30 -16.60
N HIS A 109 20.67 0.89 -15.51
CA HIS A 109 21.77 1.85 -15.51
C HIS A 109 23.09 1.18 -15.92
N TYR A 110 24.00 1.95 -16.50
CA TYR A 110 25.38 1.51 -16.66
C TYR A 110 26.15 1.77 -15.36
N GLU A 111 26.80 0.73 -14.85
CA GLU A 111 27.69 0.83 -13.70
C GLU A 111 28.79 1.85 -13.97
N ASN A 112 29.18 2.59 -12.93
CA ASN A 112 30.16 3.68 -12.97
C ASN A 112 29.83 4.87 -13.91
N ILE A 113 28.67 4.87 -14.55
CA ILE A 113 28.21 5.95 -15.42
C ILE A 113 27.00 6.66 -14.79
N SER A 114 26.02 5.89 -14.33
CA SER A 114 24.83 6.46 -13.69
C SER A 114 24.37 5.69 -12.45
N ASN A 115 23.78 6.43 -11.52
CA ASN A 115 23.18 5.87 -10.30
C ASN A 115 21.65 5.77 -10.46
N PRO A 116 21.02 4.63 -10.16
CA PRO A 116 19.59 4.43 -10.39
C PRO A 116 18.70 5.36 -9.56
N LYS A 117 19.06 5.67 -8.30
CA LYS A 117 18.32 6.63 -7.47
C LYS A 117 18.40 8.04 -8.06
N PHE A 118 19.59 8.44 -8.49
CA PHE A 118 19.79 9.73 -9.16
C PHE A 118 18.93 9.83 -10.43
N ILE A 119 18.94 8.80 -11.28
CA ILE A 119 18.11 8.74 -12.50
C ILE A 119 16.62 8.84 -12.18
N LYS A 120 16.14 8.15 -11.14
CA LYS A 120 14.76 8.27 -10.67
C LYS A 120 14.41 9.73 -10.35
N TYR A 121 15.24 10.43 -9.58
CA TYR A 121 14.98 11.83 -9.26
C TYR A 121 15.11 12.78 -10.46
N CYS A 122 16.00 12.46 -11.40
CA CYS A 122 16.06 13.17 -12.68
C CYS A 122 14.74 13.02 -13.47
N LEU A 123 14.15 11.82 -13.51
CA LEU A 123 12.86 11.59 -14.15
C LEU A 123 11.73 12.33 -13.43
N ASP A 124 11.70 12.30 -12.10
CA ASP A 124 10.72 13.04 -11.31
C ASP A 124 10.76 14.55 -11.58
N SER A 125 11.96 15.11 -11.80
CA SER A 125 12.12 16.53 -12.16
C SER A 125 11.43 16.88 -13.50
N GLN A 126 11.25 15.89 -14.37
CA GLN A 126 10.64 16.03 -15.70
C GLN A 126 9.16 15.64 -15.73
N ARG A 127 8.56 15.31 -14.57
CA ARG A 127 7.16 14.88 -14.45
C ARG A 127 6.17 15.83 -15.13
N LYS A 128 6.37 17.15 -15.00
CA LYS A 128 5.53 18.15 -15.67
C LYS A 128 5.65 18.05 -17.19
N THR A 129 6.87 17.94 -17.71
CA THR A 129 7.16 17.74 -19.13
C THR A 129 6.46 16.49 -19.65
N PHE A 130 6.61 15.36 -18.96
CA PHE A 130 5.95 14.10 -19.31
C PHE A 130 4.43 14.21 -19.30
N SER A 131 3.86 14.88 -18.29
CA SER A 131 2.42 15.11 -18.21
C SER A 131 1.91 15.92 -19.40
N SER A 132 2.62 17.00 -19.78
CA SER A 132 2.26 17.82 -20.94
C SER A 132 2.34 17.04 -22.25
N ILE A 133 3.39 16.24 -22.44
CA ILE A 133 3.56 15.38 -23.62
C ILE A 133 2.40 14.38 -23.74
N SER A 134 2.08 13.71 -22.63
CA SER A 134 1.06 12.66 -22.62
C SER A 134 -0.37 13.19 -22.78
N ALA A 135 -0.59 14.48 -22.52
CA ALA A 135 -1.88 15.14 -22.72
C ALA A 135 -2.18 15.39 -24.21
N THR A 136 -1.14 15.54 -25.04
CA THR A 136 -1.28 15.82 -26.48
C THR A 136 -1.65 14.56 -27.30
N THR A 137 -1.50 13.36 -26.73
CA THR A 137 -1.82 12.10 -27.42
C THR A 137 -3.33 11.78 -27.34
N THR A 138 -4.04 11.93 -28.47
CA THR A 138 -5.51 12.08 -28.57
C THR A 138 -6.36 10.87 -28.16
N ILE A 139 -5.80 9.66 -28.03
CA ILE A 139 -6.59 8.42 -27.83
C ILE A 139 -6.15 7.60 -26.59
N ARG A 140 -4.86 7.63 -26.24
CA ARG A 140 -4.31 7.03 -25.01
C ARG A 140 -3.16 7.90 -24.54
N LYS A 141 -3.18 8.32 -23.28
CA LYS A 141 -2.04 9.01 -22.68
C LYS A 141 -0.81 8.12 -22.78
N ALA A 142 0.19 8.60 -23.50
CA ALA A 142 1.39 7.86 -23.83
C ALA A 142 2.61 8.77 -23.73
N LEU A 143 3.73 8.24 -23.24
CA LEU A 143 5.05 8.84 -23.36
C LEU A 143 5.81 8.11 -24.47
N PRO A 144 5.91 8.68 -25.68
CA PRO A 144 6.63 8.02 -26.77
C PRO A 144 8.10 7.84 -26.43
N THR A 145 8.68 6.69 -26.77
CA THR A 145 10.08 6.35 -26.49
C THR A 145 11.07 7.41 -27.00
N TYR A 146 10.84 7.96 -28.20
CA TYR A 146 11.70 9.00 -28.76
C TYR A 146 11.71 10.29 -27.93
N GLN A 147 10.59 10.60 -27.25
CA GLN A 147 10.52 11.77 -26.35
C GLN A 147 11.21 11.50 -25.01
N LEU A 148 11.14 10.27 -24.51
CA LEU A 148 11.89 9.88 -23.32
C LEU A 148 13.42 10.03 -23.56
N PHE A 149 13.90 9.65 -24.76
CA PHE A 149 15.31 9.78 -25.12
C PHE A 149 15.75 11.19 -25.52
N SER A 150 14.83 12.08 -25.92
CA SER A 150 15.19 13.46 -26.29
C SER A 150 15.42 14.37 -25.08
N ILE A 151 15.00 13.94 -23.89
CA ILE A 151 15.17 14.71 -22.66
C ILE A 151 16.63 14.70 -22.24
N LYS A 152 17.09 15.89 -21.88
CA LYS A 152 18.44 16.12 -21.39
C LYS A 152 18.45 16.14 -19.87
N PHE A 153 19.35 15.35 -19.29
CA PHE A 153 19.57 15.24 -17.86
C PHE A 153 20.97 15.74 -17.51
N PRO A 154 21.16 16.37 -16.34
CA PRO A 154 22.49 16.65 -15.83
C PRO A 154 23.23 15.34 -15.54
N CYS A 155 24.52 15.30 -15.87
CA CYS A 155 25.41 14.18 -15.61
C CYS A 155 26.56 14.61 -14.69
N PRO A 156 26.33 14.74 -13.37
CA PRO A 156 27.40 14.94 -12.40
C PRO A 156 28.40 13.77 -12.42
N PRO A 157 29.60 13.94 -11.85
CA PRO A 157 30.46 12.82 -11.49
C PRO A 157 29.73 11.79 -10.62
N GLN A 158 30.06 10.50 -10.76
CA GLN A 158 29.37 9.41 -10.08
C GLN A 158 29.20 9.63 -8.56
N GLY A 159 30.25 10.08 -7.86
CA GLY A 159 30.17 10.33 -6.42
C GLY A 159 29.19 11.46 -6.05
N GLU A 160 28.98 12.45 -6.92
CA GLU A 160 27.92 13.44 -6.73
C GLU A 160 26.52 12.85 -6.98
N GLN A 161 26.38 12.01 -8.02
CA GLN A 161 25.11 11.32 -8.28
C GLN A 161 24.69 10.43 -7.11
N GLU A 162 25.64 9.66 -6.54
CA GLU A 162 25.42 8.82 -5.36
C GLU A 162 24.99 9.65 -4.17
N ARG A 163 25.73 10.73 -3.84
CA ARG A 163 25.38 11.62 -2.73
C ARG A 163 23.98 12.23 -2.88
N ILE A 164 23.62 12.70 -4.08
CA ILE A 164 22.29 13.27 -4.35
C ILE A 164 21.22 12.19 -4.20
N GLY A 165 21.42 11.06 -4.87
CA GLY A 165 20.50 9.93 -4.85
C GLY A 165 20.26 9.40 -3.44
N ASP A 166 21.33 9.21 -2.66
CA ASP A 166 21.26 8.72 -1.29
C ASP A 166 20.58 9.72 -0.36
N THR A 167 20.95 11.00 -0.43
CA THR A 167 20.32 12.05 0.39
C THR A 167 18.82 12.12 0.15
N LEU A 168 18.39 12.20 -1.11
CA LEU A 168 16.96 12.28 -1.45
C LEU A 168 16.23 10.97 -1.11
N SER A 169 16.86 9.83 -1.39
CA SER A 169 16.27 8.52 -1.07
C SER A 169 16.08 8.30 0.42
N ALA A 170 16.99 8.78 1.26
CA ALA A 170 16.86 8.66 2.71
C ALA A 170 15.58 9.36 3.20
N TYR A 171 15.26 10.54 2.68
CA TYR A 171 14.01 11.23 3.02
C TYR A 171 12.77 10.48 2.52
N ASP A 172 12.78 10.00 1.27
CA ASP A 172 11.64 9.26 0.74
C ASP A 172 11.45 7.91 1.45
N GLU A 173 12.51 7.20 1.82
CA GLU A 173 12.44 5.97 2.62
C GLU A 173 11.88 6.23 4.02
N LEU A 174 12.26 7.35 4.66
CA LEU A 174 11.67 7.77 5.94
C LEU A 174 10.18 8.07 5.81
N ILE A 175 9.77 8.72 4.72
CA ILE A 175 8.36 9.01 4.46
C ILE A 175 7.58 7.72 4.20
N GLU A 176 8.08 6.84 3.34
CA GLU A 176 7.47 5.52 3.06
C GLU A 176 7.30 4.70 4.37
N ASN A 177 8.30 4.75 5.26
CA ASN A 177 8.24 4.06 6.55
C ASN A 177 7.19 4.68 7.49
N ASN A 178 7.09 6.01 7.54
CA ASN A 178 6.10 6.70 8.36
C ASN A 178 4.66 6.48 7.86
N GLU A 179 4.45 6.50 6.54
CA GLU A 179 3.15 6.21 5.93
C GLU A 179 2.66 4.81 6.29
N ARG A 180 3.54 3.80 6.26
CA ARG A 180 3.22 2.44 6.72
C ARG A 180 2.87 2.37 8.21
N GLN A 181 3.62 3.06 9.06
CA GLN A 181 3.30 3.11 10.50
C GLN A 181 1.93 3.73 10.73
N ILE A 182 1.58 4.79 10.00
CA ILE A 182 0.26 5.42 10.06
C ILE A 182 -0.83 4.42 9.65
N GLU A 183 -0.64 3.67 8.56
CA GLU A 183 -1.61 2.67 8.11
C GLU A 183 -1.84 1.57 9.16
N VAL A 184 -0.77 1.05 9.75
CA VAL A 184 -0.85 0.04 10.83
C VAL A 184 -1.60 0.60 12.05
N LEU A 185 -1.28 1.82 12.48
CA LEU A 185 -1.95 2.47 13.61
C LEU A 185 -3.43 2.74 13.33
N GLN A 186 -3.78 3.11 12.11
CA GLN A 186 -5.18 3.26 11.68
C GLN A 186 -5.93 1.92 11.71
N GLY A 187 -5.27 0.82 11.32
CA GLY A 187 -5.79 -0.53 11.43
C GLY A 187 -6.09 -0.91 12.88
N VAL A 188 -5.13 -0.69 13.79
CA VAL A 188 -5.30 -0.93 15.24
C VAL A 188 -6.42 -0.07 15.81
N ARG A 189 -6.48 1.22 15.46
CA ARG A 189 -7.54 2.13 15.90
C ARG A 189 -8.91 1.61 15.47
N THR A 190 -9.06 1.20 14.22
CA THR A 190 -10.32 0.66 13.68
C THR A 190 -10.71 -0.65 14.39
N ALA A 191 -9.75 -1.52 14.66
CA ALA A 191 -9.98 -2.77 15.38
C ALA A 191 -10.46 -2.51 16.82
N ILE A 192 -9.80 -1.62 17.56
CA ILE A 192 -10.20 -1.22 18.92
C ILE A 192 -11.62 -0.62 18.89
N PHE A 193 -11.90 0.26 17.93
CA PHE A 193 -13.23 0.85 17.80
C PHE A 193 -14.32 -0.20 17.59
N LYS A 194 -14.09 -1.17 16.71
CA LYS A 194 -15.03 -2.28 16.48
C LYS A 194 -15.22 -3.12 17.74
N GLU A 195 -14.14 -3.48 18.43
CA GLU A 195 -14.22 -4.26 19.66
C GLU A 195 -15.02 -3.51 20.73
N TRP A 196 -14.76 -2.23 20.96
CA TRP A 196 -15.36 -1.50 22.08
C TRP A 196 -16.78 -1.03 21.81
N PHE A 197 -17.07 -0.57 20.59
CA PHE A 197 -18.33 0.13 20.30
C PHE A 197 -19.31 -0.67 19.44
N ILE A 198 -18.86 -1.72 18.76
CA ILE A 198 -19.75 -2.61 18.01
C ILE A 198 -19.92 -3.92 18.77
N ASN A 199 -18.81 -4.56 19.15
CA ASN A 199 -18.83 -5.83 19.87
C ASN A 199 -19.03 -5.66 21.37
N LEU A 200 -18.97 -4.42 21.89
CA LEU A 200 -19.09 -4.06 23.31
C LEU A 200 -18.07 -4.77 24.23
N ARG A 201 -16.92 -5.17 23.67
CA ARG A 201 -15.78 -5.80 24.36
C ARG A 201 -14.74 -4.77 24.76
N PHE A 202 -15.17 -3.76 25.50
CA PHE A 202 -14.27 -2.77 26.10
C PHE A 202 -13.52 -3.36 27.32
N PRO A 203 -12.45 -2.73 27.82
CA PRO A 203 -11.70 -3.26 28.95
C PRO A 203 -12.62 -3.51 30.16
N ASN A 204 -12.51 -4.69 30.79
CA ASN A 204 -13.36 -5.14 31.89
C ASN A 204 -14.84 -5.35 31.54
N TYR A 205 -15.21 -5.50 30.26
CA TYR A 205 -16.60 -5.74 29.85
C TYR A 205 -17.22 -7.00 30.50
N LEU A 206 -16.44 -8.07 30.71
CA LEU A 206 -16.92 -9.29 31.39
C LEU A 206 -17.36 -9.01 32.83
N THR A 207 -16.62 -8.17 33.55
CA THR A 207 -16.96 -7.76 34.92
C THR A 207 -18.25 -6.94 34.91
N TYR A 208 -18.36 -5.98 33.98
CA TYR A 208 -19.55 -5.16 33.81
C TYR A 208 -20.79 -5.99 33.46
N GLU A 209 -20.68 -6.95 32.53
CA GLU A 209 -21.77 -7.84 32.16
C GLU A 209 -22.20 -8.73 33.33
N ALA A 210 -21.24 -9.28 34.09
CA ALA A 210 -21.54 -10.08 35.27
C ALA A 210 -22.21 -9.26 36.39
N GLU A 211 -21.80 -8.01 36.60
CA GLU A 211 -22.45 -7.10 37.56
C GLU A 211 -23.87 -6.75 37.12
N ARG A 212 -24.05 -6.43 35.84
CA ARG A 212 -25.37 -6.11 35.27
C ARG A 212 -26.33 -7.28 35.38
N GLU A 213 -25.87 -8.50 35.13
CA GLU A 213 -26.71 -9.69 35.24
C GLU A 213 -27.08 -10.00 36.69
N ARG A 214 -26.13 -9.90 37.63
CA ARG A 214 -26.42 -10.02 39.07
C ARG A 214 -27.47 -9.02 39.55
N GLU A 215 -27.41 -7.78 39.06
CA GLU A 215 -28.40 -6.76 39.43
C GLU A 215 -29.79 -7.06 38.83
N ARG A 216 -29.85 -7.57 37.59
CA ARG A 216 -31.10 -8.04 36.99
C ARG A 216 -31.72 -9.18 37.79
N GLU A 217 -30.93 -10.18 38.18
CA GLU A 217 -31.38 -11.31 39.00
C GLU A 217 -31.94 -10.83 40.35
N ARG A 218 -31.26 -9.87 41.01
CA ARG A 218 -31.74 -9.27 42.27
C ARG A 218 -33.09 -8.58 42.12
N VAL A 219 -33.26 -7.77 41.08
CA VAL A 219 -34.52 -7.07 40.81
C VAL A 219 -35.64 -8.08 40.56
N VAL A 220 -35.40 -9.12 39.76
CA VAL A 220 -36.37 -10.20 39.52
C VAL A 220 -36.74 -10.90 40.83
N TYR A 221 -35.76 -11.22 41.68
CA TYR A 221 -36.00 -11.83 42.98
C TYR A 221 -36.88 -10.96 43.89
N LEU A 222 -36.59 -9.65 44.00
CA LEU A 222 -37.37 -8.69 44.78
C LEU A 222 -38.82 -8.60 44.30
N ILE A 223 -39.04 -8.58 42.98
CA ILE A 223 -40.38 -8.57 42.39
C ILE A 223 -41.14 -9.85 42.77
N LEU A 224 -40.51 -11.02 42.63
CA LEU A 224 -41.13 -12.31 42.96
C LEU A 224 -41.47 -12.41 44.46
N ASP A 225 -40.60 -11.92 45.34
CA ASP A 225 -40.86 -11.88 46.78
C ASP A 225 -42.05 -10.97 47.12
N ASN A 226 -42.12 -9.78 46.52
CA ASN A 226 -43.24 -8.87 46.69
C ASN A 226 -44.57 -9.48 46.18
N ILE A 227 -44.55 -10.17 45.04
CA ILE A 227 -45.72 -10.89 44.53
C ILE A 227 -46.17 -11.99 45.51
N LYS A 228 -45.24 -12.76 46.08
CA LYS A 228 -45.55 -13.79 47.09
C LYS A 228 -46.18 -13.16 48.34
N LYS A 229 -45.62 -12.06 48.84
CA LYS A 229 -46.17 -11.32 49.99
C LYS A 229 -47.59 -10.81 49.71
N LEU A 230 -47.83 -10.22 48.54
CA LEU A 230 -49.17 -9.75 48.13
C LEU A 230 -50.19 -10.90 48.06
N LYS A 231 -49.81 -12.06 47.51
CA LYS A 231 -50.69 -13.25 47.49
C LYS A 231 -51.06 -13.72 48.89
N ARG A 232 -50.10 -13.77 49.82
CA ARG A 232 -50.36 -14.14 51.23
C ARG A 232 -51.31 -13.15 51.91
N LEU A 233 -51.12 -11.85 51.68
CA LEU A 233 -52.01 -10.82 52.22
C LEU A 233 -53.43 -10.95 51.68
N GLN A 234 -53.59 -11.17 50.37
CA GLN A 234 -54.91 -11.42 49.78
C GLN A 234 -55.59 -12.65 50.36
N GLN A 235 -54.83 -13.72 50.61
CA GLN A 235 -55.36 -14.94 51.21
C GLN A 235 -55.80 -14.71 52.66
N SER A 236 -54.98 -14.05 53.48
CA SER A 236 -55.35 -13.68 54.86
C SER A 236 -56.58 -12.75 54.91
N LEU A 237 -56.73 -11.83 53.95
CA LEU A 237 -57.89 -10.96 53.86
C LEU A 237 -59.17 -11.73 53.52
N LYS A 238 -59.08 -12.72 52.61
CA LYS A 238 -60.19 -13.63 52.30
C LYS A 238 -60.61 -14.45 53.53
N GLU A 239 -59.64 -14.97 54.28
CA GLU A 239 -59.90 -15.76 55.50
C GLU A 239 -60.57 -14.92 56.60
N LYS A 240 -60.10 -13.68 56.85
CA LYS A 240 -60.73 -12.75 57.81
C LYS A 240 -62.14 -12.35 57.40
N ASN A 241 -62.39 -12.11 56.11
CA ASN A 241 -63.72 -11.77 55.63
C ASN A 241 -64.70 -12.95 55.79
N LEU A 242 -64.24 -14.20 55.59
CA LEU A 242 -65.07 -15.39 55.86
C LEU A 242 -65.43 -15.53 57.35
N GLN A 243 -64.52 -15.19 58.26
CA GLN A 243 -64.77 -15.27 59.71
C GLN A 243 -65.76 -14.21 60.22
N ASN A 244 -65.84 -13.04 59.58
CA ASN A 244 -66.79 -11.98 59.94
C ASN A 244 -68.22 -12.20 59.37
N LEU A 245 -68.44 -13.27 58.59
CA LEU A 245 -69.71 -13.63 57.95
C LEU A 245 -70.41 -14.82 58.64
N LEU A 246 -69.82 -15.33 59.73
CA LEU A 246 -70.36 -16.36 60.64
C LEU A 246 -70.68 -15.72 61.99
#